data_AF-A0A3M1AEX7-F1
#
_entry.id   AF-A0A3M1AEX7-F1
#
_cell.length_a   1.000
_cell.length_b   1.000
_cell.length_c   1.000
_cell.angle_alpha   90.00
_cell.angle_beta   90.00
_cell.angle_gamma   90.00
#
_symmetry.space_group_name_H-M   'P 1'
#
loop_
_entity.id
_entity.type
_entity.pdbx_description
1 polymer ?
#
loop_
_entity_poly.entity_id
_entity_poly.type
_entity_poly.pdbx_seq_one_letter_code
_entity_poly.pdbx_strand_id
1 'polypeptide(L)'
;MYGREYQGKTLSFEPSGGLMNSSLVMQDRETDSYWSIMTGDAIGGKMKGEKLKELPVGVKMKWKDWIKKHPNTLVLSVQGREDVPRNVYRDYFRSGRGFRGIKAKDKRLKTKEPIFAFQLK
;
A
#
# COMPACT_ATOMS: atom_id res chain seq x y z
N MET A 1 -1.17 4.67 -5.72
CA MET A 1 -0.37 3.58 -6.33
C MET A 1 0.62 4.22 -7.27
N TYR A 2 1.73 3.55 -7.59
CA TYR A 2 2.72 4.06 -8.54
C TYR A 2 2.69 3.28 -9.84
N GLY A 3 3.04 3.95 -10.93
CA GLY A 3 3.29 3.32 -12.21
C GLY A 3 4.63 2.62 -12.19
N ARG A 4 4.69 1.46 -12.85
CA ARG A 4 5.93 0.68 -12.99
C ARG A 4 6.77 1.08 -14.20
N GLU A 5 6.24 1.94 -15.06
CA GLU A 5 6.96 2.44 -16.24
C GLU A 5 7.81 3.64 -15.83
N TYR A 6 9.11 3.57 -16.10
CA TYR A 6 10.08 4.61 -15.84
C TYR A 6 11.03 4.76 -17.04
N GLN A 7 11.07 5.95 -17.64
CA GLN A 7 11.90 6.25 -18.83
C GLN A 7 11.83 5.18 -19.95
N GLY A 8 10.62 4.68 -20.24
CA GLY A 8 10.40 3.68 -21.29
C GLY A 8 10.81 2.25 -20.91
N LYS A 9 11.22 2.02 -19.66
CA LYS A 9 11.45 0.69 -19.10
C LYS A 9 10.35 0.35 -18.13
N THR A 10 10.00 -0.93 -18.13
CA THR A 10 9.10 -1.50 -17.15
C THR A 10 9.90 -2.08 -15.99
N LEU A 11 9.62 -1.64 -14.78
CA LEU A 11 10.22 -2.18 -13.54
C LEU A 11 9.34 -3.28 -12.94
N SER A 12 9.98 -4.29 -12.36
CA SER A 12 9.36 -5.39 -11.63
C SER A 12 9.71 -5.27 -10.16
N PHE A 13 8.72 -5.02 -9.31
CA PHE A 13 8.93 -4.82 -7.88
C PHE A 13 8.68 -6.08 -7.06
N GLU A 14 9.51 -6.28 -6.04
CA GLU A 14 9.33 -7.31 -5.03
C GLU A 14 9.54 -6.75 -3.61
N PRO A 15 9.06 -7.45 -2.56
CA PRO A 15 9.35 -7.07 -1.20
C PRO A 15 10.85 -7.25 -0.91
N SER A 16 11.56 -6.20 -0.50
CA SER A 16 12.99 -6.30 -0.20
C SER A 16 13.30 -7.03 1.12
N GLY A 17 12.27 -7.34 1.92
CA GLY A 17 12.41 -7.76 3.32
C GLY A 17 12.74 -6.62 4.29
N GLY A 18 13.10 -5.45 3.77
CA GLY A 18 13.37 -4.23 4.53
C GLY A 18 12.11 -3.41 4.81
N LEU A 19 12.14 -2.67 5.91
CA LEU A 19 11.11 -1.71 6.28
C LEU A 19 11.73 -0.35 6.56
N MET A 20 11.05 0.71 6.11
CA MET A 20 11.35 2.08 6.48
C MET A 20 10.13 2.65 7.18
N ASN A 21 10.28 3.07 8.44
CA ASN A 21 9.18 3.58 9.27
C ASN A 21 7.97 2.61 9.34
N SER A 22 8.22 1.30 9.44
CA SER A 22 7.21 0.22 9.40
C SER A 22 6.50 0.03 8.05
N SER A 23 6.90 0.75 7.01
CA SER A 23 6.37 0.59 5.66
C SER A 23 7.32 -0.23 4.80
N LEU A 24 6.76 -1.00 3.87
CA LEU A 24 7.52 -1.83 2.95
C LEU A 24 8.51 -0.97 2.14
N VAL A 25 9.73 -1.46 2.01
CA VAL A 25 10.65 -1.03 0.95
C VAL A 25 10.51 -2.02 -0.21
N MET A 26 10.20 -1.50 -1.39
CA MET A 26 10.13 -2.29 -2.62
C MET A 26 11.54 -2.37 -3.22
N GLN A 27 11.91 -3.49 -3.80
CA GLN A 27 13.12 -3.62 -4.61
C GLN A 27 12.71 -3.81 -6.07
N ASP A 28 13.31 -3.09 -7.02
CA ASP A 28 13.16 -3.40 -8.44
C ASP A 28 14.26 -4.34 -8.92
N ARG A 29 13.88 -5.32 -9.75
CA ARG A 29 14.81 -6.36 -10.22
C ARG A 29 15.77 -5.87 -11.30
N GLU A 30 15.37 -4.87 -12.08
CA GLU A 30 16.10 -4.43 -13.27
C GLU A 30 17.33 -3.57 -12.93
N THR A 31 17.30 -2.87 -11.80
CA THR A 31 18.37 -1.95 -11.42
C THR A 31 18.91 -2.18 -10.00
N ASP A 32 18.36 -3.14 -9.27
CA ASP A 32 18.66 -3.41 -7.87
C ASP A 32 18.54 -2.14 -7.01
N SER A 33 17.46 -1.38 -7.24
CA SER A 33 17.16 -0.17 -6.48
C SER A 33 16.03 -0.39 -5.49
N TYR A 34 16.07 0.39 -4.42
CA TYR A 34 15.20 0.27 -3.28
C TYR A 34 14.30 1.49 -3.21
N TRP A 35 12.99 1.27 -3.12
CA TRP A 35 11.97 2.30 -3.29
C TRP A 35 11.04 2.33 -2.07
N SER A 36 10.78 3.54 -1.58
CA SER A 36 9.79 3.78 -0.53
C SER A 36 8.37 3.54 -1.06
N ILE A 37 7.63 2.57 -0.51
CA ILE A 37 6.21 2.38 -0.88
C ILE A 37 5.32 3.57 -0.49
N MET A 38 5.79 4.41 0.44
CA MET A 38 5.01 5.56 0.94
C MET A 38 5.13 6.79 0.06
N THR A 39 6.30 6.99 -0.58
CA THR A 39 6.60 8.22 -1.30
C THR A 39 6.88 7.99 -2.79
N GLY A 40 7.22 6.75 -3.17
CA GLY A 40 7.61 6.40 -4.53
C GLY A 40 9.05 6.79 -4.88
N ASP A 41 9.82 7.31 -3.92
CA ASP A 41 11.21 7.70 -4.13
C ASP A 41 12.13 6.47 -4.05
N ALA A 42 13.13 6.40 -4.93
CA ALA A 42 14.25 5.50 -4.82
C ALA A 42 15.21 6.01 -3.73
N ILE A 43 15.33 5.24 -2.66
CA ILE A 43 16.12 5.55 -1.47
C ILE A 43 17.52 4.91 -1.50
N GLY A 44 17.76 3.96 -2.39
CA GLY A 44 19.04 3.27 -2.54
C GLY A 44 19.18 2.53 -3.87
N GLY A 45 20.39 2.05 -4.16
CA GLY A 45 20.73 1.39 -5.43
C GLY A 45 20.95 2.38 -6.57
N LYS A 46 20.93 1.87 -7.80
CA LYS A 46 21.31 2.59 -9.02
C LYS A 46 20.41 3.80 -9.31
N MET A 47 19.14 3.73 -8.93
CA MET A 47 18.13 4.75 -9.22
C MET A 47 17.95 5.75 -8.08
N LYS A 48 18.84 5.78 -7.08
CA LYS A 48 18.70 6.64 -5.89
C LYS A 48 18.44 8.10 -6.27
N GLY A 49 17.39 8.69 -5.69
CA GLY A 49 16.95 10.06 -5.96
C GLY A 49 15.85 10.18 -7.00
N GLU A 50 15.61 9.12 -7.78
CA GLU A 50 14.52 9.07 -8.74
C GLU A 50 13.16 8.86 -8.06
N LYS A 51 12.09 9.22 -8.76
CA LYS A 51 10.72 9.12 -8.24
C LYS A 51 9.77 8.45 -9.23
N LEU A 52 9.00 7.48 -8.74
CA LEU A 52 7.96 6.85 -9.54
C LEU A 52 6.77 7.79 -9.78
N LYS A 53 6.16 7.65 -10.95
CA LYS A 53 4.93 8.37 -11.29
C LYS A 53 3.79 7.86 -10.43
N GLU A 54 3.16 8.73 -9.66
CA GLU A 54 1.92 8.40 -8.96
C GLU A 54 0.78 8.21 -9.97
N LEU A 55 0.07 7.10 -9.84
CA LEU A 55 -1.13 6.82 -10.62
C LEU A 55 -2.35 7.25 -9.82
N PRO A 56 -3.35 7.87 -10.48
CA PRO A 56 -4.64 8.12 -9.86
C PRO A 56 -5.24 6.77 -9.45
N VAL A 57 -5.24 6.52 -8.15
CA VAL A 57 -5.79 5.28 -7.60
C VAL A 57 -7.30 5.38 -7.62
N GLY A 58 -7.91 4.35 -8.22
CA GLY A 58 -9.29 4.34 -8.67
C GLY A 58 -10.33 4.61 -7.59
N VAL A 59 -11.46 5.11 -8.09
CA VAL A 59 -12.75 5.25 -7.41
C VAL A 59 -13.03 4.03 -6.56
N LYS A 60 -13.16 4.23 -5.25
CA LYS A 60 -13.70 3.19 -4.36
C LYS A 60 -15.16 2.99 -4.71
N MET A 61 -15.57 1.74 -4.90
CA MET A 61 -16.99 1.39 -5.07
C MET A 61 -17.37 0.22 -4.18
N LYS A 62 -18.67 0.13 -3.87
CA LYS A 62 -19.20 -1.00 -3.11
C LYS A 62 -19.15 -2.25 -3.99
N TRP A 63 -18.86 -3.38 -3.38
CA TRP A 63 -18.80 -4.68 -4.08
C TRP A 63 -20.08 -4.99 -4.87
N LYS A 64 -21.26 -4.72 -4.29
CA LYS A 64 -22.55 -4.90 -4.96
C LYS A 64 -22.68 -4.09 -6.27
N ASP A 65 -22.10 -2.89 -6.31
CA ASP A 65 -22.17 -2.01 -7.48
C ASP A 65 -21.16 -2.48 -8.53
N TRP A 66 -19.99 -2.98 -8.11
CA TRP A 66 -19.00 -3.61 -8.98
C TRP A 66 -19.59 -4.81 -9.71
N ILE A 67 -20.20 -5.76 -8.98
CA ILE A 67 -20.78 -6.97 -9.57
C ILE A 67 -21.92 -6.64 -10.54
N LYS A 68 -22.77 -5.66 -10.22
CA LYS A 68 -23.80 -5.20 -11.15
C LYS A 68 -23.22 -4.72 -12.48
N LYS A 69 -22.05 -4.06 -12.43
CA LYS A 69 -21.36 -3.52 -13.62
C LYS A 69 -20.51 -4.57 -14.34
N HIS A 70 -19.96 -5.53 -13.60
CA HIS A 70 -19.02 -6.53 -14.07
C HIS A 70 -19.46 -7.93 -13.63
N PRO A 71 -20.56 -8.46 -14.21
CA PRO A 71 -21.19 -9.69 -13.73
C PRO A 71 -20.31 -10.95 -13.90
N ASN A 72 -19.35 -10.91 -14.83
CA ASN A 72 -18.42 -12.02 -15.08
C ASN A 72 -17.11 -11.91 -14.27
N THR A 73 -17.07 -11.05 -13.24
CA THR A 73 -15.88 -10.94 -12.36
C THR A 73 -15.63 -12.27 -11.67
N LEU A 74 -14.41 -12.79 -11.79
CA LEU A 74 -13.97 -13.95 -11.02
C LEU A 74 -13.39 -13.51 -9.69
N VAL A 75 -13.74 -14.24 -8.62
CA VAL A 75 -13.16 -14.07 -7.29
C VAL A 75 -12.28 -15.28 -6.99
N LEU A 76 -11.04 -15.04 -6.57
CA LEU A 76 -10.18 -16.11 -6.10
C LEU A 76 -10.75 -16.66 -4.79
N SER A 77 -11.03 -17.97 -4.76
CA SER A 77 -11.45 -18.67 -3.56
C SER A 77 -10.39 -19.67 -3.11
N VAL A 78 -10.22 -19.81 -1.79
CA VAL A 78 -9.39 -20.85 -1.20
C VAL A 78 -10.32 -21.81 -0.47
N GLN A 79 -10.45 -23.04 -0.98
CA GLN A 79 -11.38 -24.05 -0.43
C GLN A 79 -12.83 -23.53 -0.34
N GLY A 80 -13.28 -22.80 -1.36
CA GLY A 80 -14.62 -22.21 -1.40
C GLY A 80 -14.82 -20.99 -0.50
N ARG A 81 -13.77 -20.49 0.16
CA ARG A 81 -13.82 -19.22 0.91
C ARG A 81 -13.31 -18.09 0.04
N GLU A 82 -14.20 -17.13 -0.24
CA GLU A 82 -13.93 -15.93 -1.05
C GLU A 82 -13.62 -14.71 -0.18
N ASP A 83 -14.15 -14.68 1.04
CA ASP A 83 -13.97 -13.59 1.97
C ASP A 83 -13.65 -14.09 3.38
N VAL A 84 -13.13 -13.17 4.20
CA VAL A 84 -13.02 -13.38 5.64
C VAL A 84 -14.15 -12.58 6.28
N PRO A 85 -15.15 -13.22 6.93
CA PRO A 85 -16.37 -12.57 7.40
C PRO A 85 -16.14 -11.61 8.59
N ARG A 86 -14.88 -11.41 8.98
CA ARG A 86 -14.47 -10.52 10.06
C ARG A 86 -13.37 -9.59 9.59
N ASN A 87 -13.39 -8.39 10.15
CA ASN A 87 -12.24 -7.50 10.05
C ASN A 87 -11.05 -8.10 10.82
N VAL A 88 -10.12 -8.73 10.10
CA VAL A 88 -8.90 -9.35 10.68
C VAL A 88 -7.97 -8.33 11.34
N TYR A 89 -8.13 -7.05 11.01
CA TYR A 89 -7.36 -5.95 11.58
C TYR A 89 -8.05 -5.26 12.77
N ARG A 90 -9.23 -5.71 13.20
CA ARG A 90 -9.98 -5.08 14.30
C ARG A 90 -9.14 -4.91 15.56
N ASP A 91 -8.47 -5.99 15.99
CA ASP A 91 -7.72 -6.00 17.24
C ASP A 91 -6.40 -5.20 17.09
N TYR A 92 -5.84 -5.17 15.89
CA TYR A 92 -4.72 -4.29 15.56
C TYR A 92 -5.12 -2.83 15.78
N PHE A 93 -6.23 -2.36 15.21
CA PHE A 93 -6.67 -0.96 15.34
C PHE A 93 -7.16 -0.58 16.74
N ARG A 94 -7.67 -1.54 17.53
CA ARG A 94 -8.04 -1.30 18.94
C ARG A 94 -6.86 -1.18 19.90
N SER A 95 -5.69 -1.69 19.51
CA SER A 95 -4.52 -1.68 20.39
C SER A 95 -3.70 -0.39 20.26
N GLY A 96 -3.25 0.15 21.40
CA GLY A 96 -2.26 1.25 21.43
C GLY A 96 -0.83 0.82 21.08
N ARG A 97 -0.61 -0.45 20.73
CA ARG A 97 0.71 -0.97 20.37
C ARG A 97 1.05 -0.62 18.92
N GLY A 98 2.20 0.02 18.69
CA GLY A 98 2.72 0.20 17.33
C GLY A 98 3.28 -1.10 16.75
N PHE A 99 3.51 -1.09 15.44
CA PHE A 99 4.12 -2.22 14.73
C PHE A 99 5.51 -2.51 15.30
N ARG A 100 5.80 -3.79 15.61
CA ARG A 100 7.08 -4.26 16.20
C ARG A 100 7.60 -3.41 17.38
N GLY A 101 6.72 -2.88 18.22
CA GLY A 101 7.10 -2.13 19.41
C GLY A 101 7.50 -0.67 19.16
N ILE A 102 7.37 -0.16 17.93
CA ILE A 102 7.58 1.25 17.62
C ILE A 102 6.56 2.10 18.40
N LYS A 103 7.04 3.20 18.98
CA LYS A 103 6.23 4.14 19.74
C LYS A 103 6.37 5.53 19.12
N ALA A 104 5.24 6.18 18.89
CA ALA A 104 5.18 7.60 18.58
C ALA A 104 4.27 8.25 19.62
N LYS A 105 4.69 9.40 20.17
CA LYS A 105 3.85 10.21 21.06
C LYS A 105 3.41 11.45 20.29
N ASP A 106 2.11 11.59 20.12
CA ASP A 106 1.47 12.80 19.61
C ASP A 106 0.33 13.14 20.56
N LYS A 107 0.24 14.40 20.98
CA LYS A 107 -0.82 14.86 21.90
C LYS A 107 -2.09 15.28 21.13
N ARG A 108 -2.01 15.44 19.82
CA ARG A 108 -3.11 15.93 18.96
C ARG A 108 -4.15 14.85 18.67
N LEU A 109 -3.71 13.60 18.52
CA LEU A 109 -4.57 12.47 18.15
C LEU A 109 -4.26 11.22 18.99
N LYS A 110 -5.28 10.40 19.22
CA LYS A 110 -5.09 9.08 19.83
C LYS A 110 -4.33 8.16 18.88
N THR A 111 -3.63 7.16 19.44
CA THR A 111 -2.95 6.15 18.64
C THR A 111 -3.92 5.44 17.69
N LYS A 112 -3.59 5.40 16.39
CA LYS A 112 -4.39 4.80 15.31
C LYS A 112 -5.76 5.44 15.09
N GLU A 113 -5.93 6.70 15.50
CA GLU A 113 -7.10 7.50 15.10
C GLU A 113 -7.17 7.57 13.55
N PRO A 114 -8.31 7.23 12.92
CA PRO A 114 -8.46 7.36 11.48
C PRO A 114 -8.38 8.82 11.04
N ILE A 115 -7.59 9.08 9.99
CA ILE A 115 -7.46 10.41 9.37
C ILE A 115 -8.07 10.34 7.98
N PHE A 116 -8.96 11.29 7.67
CA PHE A 116 -9.55 11.46 6.35
C PHE A 116 -8.96 12.72 5.72
N ALA A 117 -8.13 12.54 4.68
CA ALA A 117 -7.55 13.64 3.92
C ALA A 117 -8.35 13.85 2.63
N PHE A 118 -8.68 15.11 2.34
CA PHE A 118 -9.37 15.53 1.13
C PHE A 118 -8.53 16.59 0.43
N GLN A 119 -8.38 16.47 -0.88
CA GLN A 119 -7.85 17.54 -1.71
C GLN A 119 -9.04 18.31 -2.30
N LEU A 120 -9.23 19.54 -1.85
CA LEU A 120 -10.22 20.44 -2.45
C LEU A 120 -9.65 20.98 -3.76
N LYS A 121 -10.48 21.02 -4.80
CA LYS A 121 -10.16 21.64 -6.09
C LYS A 121 -10.39 23.15 -6.00
#